data_AF-A0A1B1R241-F1
#
_entry.id   AF-A0A1B1R241-F1
#
_cell.length_a   1.000
_cell.length_b   1.000
_cell.length_c   1.000
_cell.angle_alpha   90.00
_cell.angle_beta   90.00
_cell.angle_gamma   90.00
#
_symmetry.space_group_name_H-M   'P 1'
#
loop_
_entity.id
_entity.type
_entity.pdbx_description
1 polymer ?
#
loop_
_entity_poly.entity_id
_entity_poly.type
_entity_poly.pdbx_seq_one_letter_code
_entity_poly.pdbx_strand_id
1 'polypeptide(L)'
;IPKGALLTGPPGTGKTLLAKATAGEANVPFITVSGSEFLEMFVGVGPSRVRDMFSMARKHAPCILFIDEIDAVGRKRGGRSFGGHSEQENTLNQLL
;
A
#
# COMPACT_ATOMS: atom_id res chain seq x y z
N ILE A 1 -5.94 -2.94 19.65
CA ILE A 1 -6.35 -2.02 18.55
C ILE A 1 -6.19 -2.80 17.24
N PRO A 2 -7.23 -2.86 16.36
CA PRO A 2 -7.11 -3.45 15.03
C PRO A 2 -5.93 -2.85 14.27
N LYS A 3 -5.15 -3.67 13.56
CA LYS A 3 -3.92 -3.21 12.87
C LYS A 3 -4.15 -2.63 11.46
N GLY A 4 -5.36 -2.76 10.92
CA GLY A 4 -5.72 -2.26 9.59
C GLY A 4 -7.11 -2.71 9.15
N ALA A 5 -7.57 -2.19 8.02
CA ALA A 5 -8.81 -2.57 7.35
C ALA A 5 -8.62 -2.56 5.82
N LEU A 6 -9.33 -3.42 5.11
CA LEU A 6 -9.36 -3.45 3.65
C LEU A 6 -10.72 -2.93 3.17
N LEU A 7 -10.71 -1.89 2.34
CA LEU A 7 -11.92 -1.34 1.74
C LEU A 7 -12.11 -1.90 0.33
N THR A 8 -13.16 -2.67 0.11
CA THR A 8 -13.47 -3.29 -1.19
C THR A 8 -14.78 -2.77 -1.76
N GLY A 9 -14.85 -2.58 -3.08
CA GLY A 9 -16.08 -2.21 -3.78
C GLY A 9 -15.79 -1.57 -5.13
N PRO A 10 -16.83 -1.37 -5.98
CA PRO A 10 -16.70 -0.73 -7.28
C PRO A 10 -15.97 0.63 -7.25
N PRO A 11 -15.39 1.09 -8.37
CA PRO A 11 -14.85 2.45 -8.45
C PRO A 11 -15.97 3.48 -8.17
N GLY A 12 -15.61 4.61 -7.55
CA GLY A 12 -16.57 5.68 -7.22
C GLY A 12 -17.39 5.49 -5.95
N THR A 13 -17.24 4.40 -5.19
CA THR A 13 -17.99 4.18 -3.92
C THR A 13 -17.44 4.93 -2.70
N GLY A 14 -16.56 5.91 -2.89
CA GLY A 14 -16.07 6.77 -1.81
C GLY A 14 -15.05 6.14 -0.85
N LYS A 15 -14.40 5.02 -1.18
CA LYS A 15 -13.39 4.36 -0.32
C LYS A 15 -12.28 5.32 0.16
N THR A 16 -11.67 6.06 -0.77
CA THR A 16 -10.63 7.05 -0.47
C THR A 16 -11.18 8.23 0.34
N LEU A 17 -12.44 8.62 0.10
CA LEU A 17 -13.10 9.70 0.83
C LEU A 17 -13.41 9.28 2.28
N LEU A 18 -13.84 8.03 2.50
CA LEU A 18 -14.06 7.46 3.82
C LEU A 18 -12.76 7.44 4.65
N ALA A 19 -11.65 7.03 4.03
CA ALA A 19 -10.35 7.00 4.70
C ALA A 19 -9.89 8.41 5.11
N LYS A 20 -10.04 9.40 4.21
CA LYS A 20 -9.74 10.82 4.49
C LYS A 20 -10.62 11.39 5.60
N ALA A 21 -11.92 11.14 5.55
CA ALA A 21 -12.86 11.59 6.58
C ALA A 21 -12.51 11.00 7.95
N THR A 22 -12.16 9.71 8.00
CA THR A 22 -11.73 9.03 9.23
C THR A 22 -10.51 9.69 9.85
N ALA A 23 -9.52 10.07 9.03
CA ALA A 23 -8.33 10.78 9.51
C ALA A 23 -8.64 12.19 10.02
N GLY A 24 -9.56 12.89 9.33
CA GLY A 24 -10.06 14.21 9.74
C GLY A 24 -10.75 14.16 11.10
N GLU A 25 -11.69 13.23 11.28
CA GLU A 25 -12.42 13.03 12.55
C GLU A 25 -11.49 12.58 13.69
N ALA A 26 -10.51 11.73 13.40
CA ALA A 26 -9.51 11.30 14.37
C ALA A 26 -8.43 12.36 14.65
N ASN A 27 -8.38 13.44 13.86
CA ASN A 27 -7.37 14.50 13.91
C ASN A 27 -5.93 13.97 13.91
N VAL A 28 -5.66 13.00 13.04
CA VAL A 28 -4.34 12.37 12.86
C VAL A 28 -3.82 12.60 11.45
N PRO A 29 -2.48 12.62 11.24
CA PRO A 29 -1.91 12.69 9.90
C PRO A 29 -2.45 11.59 8.99
N PHE A 30 -2.79 11.97 7.76
CA PHE A 30 -3.23 11.06 6.70
C PHE A 30 -2.11 10.91 5.66
N ILE A 31 -1.48 9.75 5.64
CA ILE A 31 -0.41 9.42 4.70
C ILE A 31 -1.01 8.57 3.59
N THR A 32 -0.86 8.99 2.34
CA THR A 32 -1.38 8.26 1.16
C THR A 32 -0.25 7.75 0.28
N VAL A 33 -0.35 6.51 -0.17
CA VAL A 33 0.55 5.90 -1.15
C VAL A 33 -0.28 5.12 -2.17
N SER A 34 0.06 5.17 -3.45
CA SER A 34 -0.54 4.27 -4.45
C SER A 34 0.22 2.95 -4.50
N GLY A 35 -0.49 1.82 -4.55
CA GLY A 35 0.07 0.50 -4.73
C GLY A 35 0.91 0.39 -6.00
N SER A 36 0.57 1.15 -7.05
CA SER A 36 1.34 1.18 -8.30
C SER A 36 2.78 1.67 -8.12
N GLU A 37 3.05 2.49 -7.09
CA GLU A 37 4.38 3.03 -6.80
C GLU A 37 5.41 1.97 -6.39
N PHE A 38 4.95 0.78 -6.00
CA PHE A 38 5.84 -0.31 -5.62
C PHE A 38 6.24 -1.21 -6.80
N LEU A 39 5.69 -0.96 -8.00
CA LEU A 39 6.04 -1.65 -9.24
C LEU A 39 7.16 -0.87 -9.95
N GLU A 40 8.39 -1.34 -9.84
CA GLU A 40 9.57 -0.69 -10.41
C GLU A 40 10.34 -1.65 -11.31
N MET A 41 10.97 -1.11 -12.36
CA MET A 41 11.81 -1.89 -13.28
C MET A 41 13.15 -2.29 -12.68
N PHE A 42 13.56 -1.60 -11.60
CA PHE A 42 14.84 -1.82 -10.93
C PHE A 42 14.69 -2.70 -9.70
N VAL A 43 15.52 -3.73 -9.64
CA VAL A 43 15.57 -4.69 -8.54
C VAL A 43 15.79 -3.99 -7.21
N GLY A 44 14.99 -4.34 -6.20
CA GLY A 44 15.14 -3.87 -4.82
C GLY A 44 14.55 -2.48 -4.51
N VAL A 45 14.11 -1.71 -5.51
CA VAL A 45 13.48 -0.39 -5.29
C VAL A 45 12.13 -0.53 -4.59
N GLY A 46 11.29 -1.47 -5.03
CA GLY A 46 10.00 -1.76 -4.39
C GLY A 46 10.12 -2.09 -2.89
N PRO A 47 10.94 -3.09 -2.51
CA PRO A 47 11.26 -3.42 -1.11
C PRO A 47 11.77 -2.24 -0.27
N SER A 48 12.60 -1.35 -0.85
CA SER A 48 13.07 -0.16 -0.15
C SER A 48 11.95 0.82 0.10
N ARG A 49 11.12 1.10 -0.92
CA ARG A 49 10.00 2.04 -0.82
C ARG A 49 8.98 1.60 0.24
N VAL A 50 8.71 0.30 0.36
CA VAL A 50 7.85 -0.25 1.42
C VAL A 50 8.43 0.05 2.81
N ARG A 51 9.74 -0.19 3.01
CA ARG A 51 10.42 0.10 4.28
C ARG A 51 10.39 1.59 4.62
N ASP A 52 10.65 2.44 3.65
CA ASP A 52 10.66 3.90 3.82
C ASP A 52 9.26 4.45 4.13
N MET A 53 8.22 3.96 3.43
CA MET A 53 6.83 4.27 3.72
C MET A 53 6.47 3.95 5.18
N PHE A 54 6.76 2.73 5.64
CA PHE A 54 6.46 2.35 7.02
C PHE A 54 7.33 3.09 8.04
N SER A 55 8.58 3.42 7.69
CA SER A 55 9.45 4.27 8.52
C SER A 55 8.86 5.66 8.70
N MET A 56 8.36 6.27 7.62
CA MET A 56 7.68 7.56 7.64
C MET A 56 6.39 7.49 8.47
N ALA A 57 5.56 6.45 8.29
CA ALA A 57 4.33 6.27 9.07
C ALA A 57 4.62 6.15 10.57
N ARG A 58 5.61 5.34 10.97
CA ARG A 58 6.01 5.20 12.39
C ARG A 58 6.50 6.51 12.99
N LYS A 59 7.20 7.36 12.22
CA LYS A 59 7.66 8.69 12.68
C LYS A 59 6.50 9.68 12.92
N HIS A 60 5.38 9.51 12.23
CA HIS A 60 4.21 10.38 12.35
C HIS A 60 3.10 9.78 13.24
N ALA A 61 3.40 8.72 13.98
CA ALA A 61 2.41 8.09 14.85
C ALA A 61 1.94 9.06 15.96
N PRO A 62 0.63 9.12 16.26
CA PRO A 62 -0.46 8.34 15.66
C PRO A 62 -0.88 8.87 14.27
N CYS A 63 -0.96 8.02 13.25
CA CYS A 63 -1.35 8.38 11.88
C CYS A 63 -2.19 7.29 11.21
N ILE A 64 -2.86 7.64 10.11
CA ILE A 64 -3.49 6.68 9.18
C ILE A 64 -2.63 6.59 7.92
N LEU A 65 -2.14 5.38 7.62
CA LEU A 65 -1.49 5.04 6.35
C LEU A 65 -2.52 4.40 5.42
N PHE A 66 -2.84 5.07 4.32
CA PHE A 66 -3.77 4.62 3.30
C PHE A 66 -3.00 4.20 2.03
N ILE A 67 -3.17 2.94 1.64
CA ILE A 67 -2.61 2.40 0.40
C ILE A 67 -3.77 2.21 -0.58
N ASP A 68 -3.84 3.06 -1.60
CA ASP A 68 -4.82 2.93 -2.69
C ASP A 68 -4.34 1.90 -3.72
N GLU A 69 -5.24 1.27 -4.46
CA GLU A 69 -4.89 0.32 -5.54
C GLU A 69 -3.89 -0.78 -5.11
N ILE A 70 -4.02 -1.30 -3.88
CA ILE A 70 -3.16 -2.36 -3.33
C ILE A 70 -3.14 -3.63 -4.20
N ASP A 71 -4.21 -3.84 -4.99
CA ASP A 71 -4.35 -4.93 -5.95
C ASP A 71 -3.31 -4.87 -7.08
N ALA A 72 -2.76 -3.70 -7.40
CA ALA A 72 -1.64 -3.56 -8.32
C ALA A 72 -0.41 -4.36 -7.84
N VAL A 73 -0.15 -4.39 -6.54
CA VAL A 73 0.95 -5.17 -5.94
C VAL A 73 0.49 -6.60 -5.63
N GLY A 74 -0.77 -6.77 -5.19
CA GLY A 74 -1.34 -8.00 -4.68
C GLY A 74 -1.74 -9.08 -5.71
N ARG A 75 -1.35 -8.95 -6.99
CA ARG A 75 -1.69 -9.95 -8.01
C ARG A 75 -1.21 -11.35 -7.60
N LYS A 76 -2.09 -12.34 -7.81
CA LYS A 76 -1.92 -13.74 -7.39
C LYS A 76 -0.58 -14.31 -7.86
N ARG A 77 0.19 -14.90 -6.93
CA ARG A 77 1.38 -15.71 -7.21
C ARG A 77 0.96 -16.88 -8.12
N GLY A 78 1.19 -16.78 -9.43
CA GLY A 78 0.93 -17.90 -10.35
C GLY A 78 0.28 -17.49 -11.67
N GLY A 79 1.10 -17.45 -12.72
CA GLY A 79 0.63 -17.36 -14.10
C GLY A 79 1.79 -17.09 -15.05
N ARG A 80 2.45 -18.16 -15.50
CA ARG A 80 3.47 -18.22 -16.56
C ARG A 80 3.54 -16.96 -17.45
N SER A 81 4.35 -15.98 -17.07
CA SER A 81 4.75 -14.90 -17.96
C SER A 81 6.22 -14.57 -17.71
N PHE A 82 6.99 -14.61 -18.78
CA PHE A 82 8.45 -14.53 -18.80
C PHE A 82 8.96 -13.23 -18.14
N GLY A 83 9.85 -13.35 -17.14
CA GLY A 83 10.88 -12.34 -16.82
C GLY A 83 10.61 -11.28 -15.73
N GLY A 84 9.38 -11.06 -15.28
CA GLY A 84 9.05 -9.94 -14.35
C GLY A 84 8.60 -10.31 -12.92
N HIS A 85 8.51 -11.60 -12.58
CA HIS A 85 7.83 -12.06 -11.36
C HIS A 85 8.62 -11.89 -10.05
N SER A 86 9.95 -11.90 -10.07
CA SER A 86 10.76 -11.94 -8.83
C SER A 86 10.65 -10.67 -7.99
N GLU A 87 10.59 -9.50 -8.63
CA GLU A 87 10.59 -8.23 -7.91
C GLU A 87 9.25 -7.91 -7.25
N GLN A 88 8.15 -8.23 -7.94
CA GLN A 88 6.81 -8.08 -7.36
C GLN A 88 6.66 -8.95 -6.10
N GLU A 89 7.20 -10.17 -6.12
CA GLU A 89 7.18 -11.07 -4.95
C GLU A 89 8.04 -10.54 -3.80
N ASN A 90 9.24 -10.01 -4.10
CA ASN A 90 10.12 -9.41 -3.10
C ASN A 90 9.46 -8.20 -2.41
N THR A 91 8.80 -7.34 -3.17
CA THR A 91 8.02 -6.20 -2.66
C THR A 91 6.88 -6.67 -1.77
N LEU A 92 6.11 -7.66 -2.22
CA LEU A 92 4.96 -8.18 -1.49
C LEU A 92 5.38 -8.84 -0.16
N ASN A 93 6.53 -9.51 -0.13
CA ASN A 93 7.10 -10.07 1.09
C ASN A 93 7.58 -8.99 2.09
N GLN A 94 7.85 -7.76 1.66
CA GLN A 94 8.15 -6.64 2.58
C GLN A 94 6.89 -5.96 3.13
N LEU A 95 5.74 -6.15 2.49
CA LEU A 95 4.44 -5.66 2.97
C LEU A 95 3.83 -6.58 4.05
N LEU A 96 4.28 -7.84 4.11
CA LEU A 96 3.87 -8.87 5.08
C LEU A 96 4.67 -8.77 6.38
#